data_AF-A0A3D2MZ55-F1
#
_entry.id   AF-A0A3D2MZ55-F1
#
_cell.length_a   1.000
_cell.length_b   1.000
_cell.length_c   1.000
_cell.angle_alpha   90.00
_cell.angle_beta   90.00
_cell.angle_gamma   90.00
#
_symmetry.space_group_name_H-M   'P 1'
#
loop_
_entity.id
_entity.type
_entity.pdbx_description
1 polymer ?
#
loop_
_entity_poly.entity_id
_entity_poly.type
_entity_poly.pdbx_seq_one_letter_code
_entity_poly.pdbx_strand_id
1 'polypeptide(L)' 'DGSDESFELGAELTVARFEQGQKVDVAGQSKGKGFQGGVKRWNFSMQDATHGNSLSHRA' A
#
# COMPACT_ATOMS: atom_id res chain seq x y z
N ASP A 1 13.50 11.11 -20.17
CA ASP A 1 12.92 12.12 -21.08
C ASP A 1 11.41 12.00 -20.97
N GLY A 2 10.76 12.97 -20.32
CA GLY A 2 9.31 12.95 -20.18
C GLY A 2 8.69 13.21 -21.54
N SER A 3 7.97 12.23 -22.08
CA SER A 3 7.20 12.41 -23.30
C SER A 3 6.09 13.41 -23.04
N ASP A 4 6.26 14.64 -23.53
CA ASP A 4 5.22 15.66 -23.67
C ASP A 4 4.18 15.20 -24.70
N GLU A 5 3.37 14.20 -24.36
CA GLU A 5 2.14 13.90 -25.10
C GLU A 5 1.09 14.92 -24.65
N SER A 6 0.87 15.93 -25.48
CA SER A 6 -0.21 16.89 -25.29
C SER A 6 -1.56 16.21 -25.52
N PHE A 7 -2.21 15.79 -24.44
CA PHE A 7 -3.60 15.32 -24.49
C PHE A 7 -4.54 16.52 -24.63
N GLU A 8 -5.44 16.48 -25.61
CA GLU A 8 -6.54 17.45 -25.69
C GLU A 8 -7.57 17.17 -24.60
N LEU A 9 -8.11 18.24 -24.01
CA LEU A 9 -9.14 18.14 -22.98
C LEU A 9 -10.41 17.51 -23.57
N GLY A 10 -10.82 16.36 -23.02
CA GLY A 10 -11.98 15.60 -23.49
C GLY A 10 -11.67 14.39 -24.37
N ALA A 11 -10.39 14.11 -24.64
CA ALA A 11 -9.99 12.85 -25.28
C ALA A 11 -10.32 11.63 -24.40
N GLU A 12 -10.78 10.54 -25.02
CA GLU A 12 -11.07 9.28 -24.33
C GLU A 12 -9.78 8.45 -24.17
N LEU A 13 -9.46 8.04 -22.93
CA LEU A 13 -8.34 7.14 -22.63
C LEU A 13 -8.86 5.71 -22.49
N THR A 14 -8.44 4.82 -23.41
CA THR A 14 -8.85 3.41 -23.43
C THR A 14 -7.71 2.47 -23.01
N VAL A 15 -8.07 1.25 -22.60
CA VAL A 15 -7.12 0.19 -22.15
C VAL A 15 -6.22 -0.31 -23.28
N ALA A 16 -6.57 -0.04 -24.54
CA ALA A 16 -5.79 -0.40 -25.73
C ALA A 16 -4.39 0.22 -25.77
N ARG A 17 -4.12 1.21 -24.91
CA ARG A 17 -2.81 1.84 -24.76
C ARG A 17 -1.78 0.95 -24.08
N PHE A 18 -2.21 -0.07 -23.34
CA PHE A 18 -1.30 -0.99 -22.67
C PHE A 18 -1.00 -2.18 -23.58
N GLU A 19 0.29 -2.47 -23.76
CA GLU A 19 0.73 -3.64 -24.51
C GLU A 19 0.97 -4.84 -23.58
N GLN A 20 0.78 -6.06 -24.10
CA GLN A 20 1.01 -7.26 -23.33
C GLN A 20 2.51 -7.42 -23.00
N GLY A 21 2.84 -7.56 -21.71
CA GLY A 21 4.22 -7.69 -21.24
C GLY A 21 4.92 -6.36 -20.93
N GLN A 22 4.24 -5.23 -21.11
CA GLN A 22 4.71 -3.93 -20.65
C GLN A 22 4.82 -3.90 -19.12
N LYS A 23 5.94 -3.39 -18.61
CA LYS A 23 6.07 -3.06 -17.18
C LYS A 23 5.37 -1.73 -16.94
N VAL A 24 4.40 -1.75 -16.04
CA VAL A 24 3.60 -0.57 -15.66
C VAL A 24 3.72 -0.35 -14.16
N ASP A 25 3.86 0.92 -13.77
CA ASP A 25 3.82 1.33 -12.37
C ASP A 25 2.39 1.72 -12.00
N VAL A 26 1.85 1.10 -10.96
CA VAL A 26 0.46 1.32 -10.51
C VAL A 26 0.49 1.95 -9.11
N ALA A 27 -0.19 3.08 -8.96
CA ALA A 27 -0.42 3.74 -7.68
C ALA A 27 -1.92 3.73 -7.35
N GLY A 28 -2.26 3.48 -6.09
CA GLY A 28 -3.64 3.46 -5.62
C GLY A 28 -3.73 3.56 -4.11
N GLN A 29 -4.93 3.84 -3.60
CA GLN A 29 -5.16 3.87 -2.16
C GLN A 29 -5.40 2.45 -1.64
N SER A 30 -4.61 2.04 -0.64
CA SER A 30 -4.80 0.76 0.02
C SER A 30 -6.04 0.75 0.93
N LYS A 31 -6.59 -0.43 1.22
CA LYS A 31 -7.72 -0.57 2.15
C LYS A 31 -7.33 -0.08 3.54
N GLY A 32 -8.00 0.96 4.02
CA GLY A 32 -7.84 1.47 5.38
C GLY A 32 -8.17 0.41 6.42
N LYS A 33 -7.24 0.14 7.35
CA LYS A 33 -7.44 -0.76 8.50
C LYS A 33 -7.80 -0.01 9.79
N GLY A 34 -8.02 1.31 9.75
CA GLY A 34 -8.29 2.15 10.92
C GLY A 34 -7.07 2.37 11.82
N PHE A 35 -7.31 2.76 13.08
CA PHE A 35 -6.26 2.88 14.10
C PHE A 35 -5.77 1.50 14.52
N GLN A 36 -4.46 1.23 14.41
CA GLN A 36 -3.86 -0.08 14.69
C GLN A 36 -2.66 0.10 15.65
N GLY A 37 -2.50 -0.82 16.60
CA GLY A 37 -1.35 -0.84 17.52
C GLY A 37 -0.03 -1.25 16.84
N GLY A 38 1.09 -1.09 17.57
CA GLY A 38 2.46 -1.24 17.04
C GLY A 38 2.73 -2.59 16.38
N VAL A 39 2.27 -3.68 16.99
CA VAL A 39 2.43 -5.04 16.44
C VAL A 39 1.82 -5.18 15.04
N LYS A 40 0.58 -4.72 14.84
CA LYS A 40 -0.12 -4.90 13.54
C LYS A 40 0.26 -3.83 12.51
N ARG A 41 0.67 -2.64 12.95
CA ARG A 41 1.07 -1.56 12.04
C ARG A 41 2.51 -1.70 11.56
N TRP A 42 3.42 -2.14 12.44
CA TRP A 42 4.87 -2.11 12.21
C TRP A 42 5.54 -3.48 12.34
N ASN A 43 4.78 -4.55 12.56
CA ASN A 43 5.31 -5.90 12.73
C ASN A 43 6.29 -6.03 13.91
N PHE A 44 6.03 -5.33 15.02
CA PHE A 44 6.80 -5.50 16.25
C PHE A 44 6.54 -6.86 16.90
N SER A 45 7.57 -7.46 17.49
CA SER A 45 7.46 -8.71 18.25
C SER A 45 6.61 -8.51 19.51
N MET A 46 5.78 -9.49 19.81
CA MET A 46 5.05 -9.55 21.09
C MET A 46 6.03 -9.85 22.23
N GLN A 47 5.76 -9.31 23.42
CA GLN A 47 6.45 -9.74 24.65
C GLN A 47 5.93 -11.10 25.10
N ASP A 48 6.67 -11.78 25.99
CA ASP A 48 6.31 -13.12 26.47
C ASP A 48 4.88 -13.17 27.02
N ALA A 49 4.17 -14.25 26.70
CA ALA A 49 2.79 -14.48 27.13
C ALA A 49 2.70 -15.03 28.56
N THR A 50 3.76 -15.66 29.04
CA THR A 50 3.87 -16.26 30.38
C THR A 50 5.17 -15.80 31.06
N HIS A 51 5.46 -16.33 32.25
CA HIS A 51 6.70 -16.05 33.01
C HIS A 51 6.90 -14.56 33.41
N GLY A 52 5.88 -13.95 34.00
CA GLY A 52 6.03 -12.68 34.74
C GLY A 52 5.62 -11.41 33.99
N ASN A 53 5.32 -11.50 32.68
CA ASN A 53 4.62 -10.42 31.99
C ASN A 53 3.11 -10.51 32.28
N SER A 54 2.55 -9.47 32.90
CA SER A 54 1.15 -9.46 33.35
C SER A 54 0.22 -8.65 32.42
N LEU A 55 0.71 -7.57 31.80
CA LEU A 55 -0.12 -6.60 31.07
C LEU A 55 0.46 -6.20 29.70
N SER A 56 1.77 -6.29 29.52
CA SER A 56 2.48 -5.64 28.41
C SER A 56 2.79 -6.58 27.25
N HIS A 57 1.91 -7.54 26.95
CA HIS A 57 2.14 -8.50 25.86
C HIS A 57 2.28 -7.81 24.50
N ARG A 58 1.51 -6.74 24.25
CA ARG A 58 1.44 -6.06 22.93
C ARG A 58 1.82 -4.59 22.98
N ALA A 59 2.45 -4.18 24.09
CA ALA A 59 2.92 -2.82 24.30
C ALA A 59 4.05 -2.49 23.32
#